data_AF-O31878-F1
#
_entry.id   AF-O31878-F1
#
_cell.length_a   1.000
_cell.length_b   1.000
_cell.length_c   1.000
_cell.angle_alpha   90.00
_cell.angle_beta   90.00
_cell.angle_gamma   90.00
#
_symmetry.space_group_name_H-M   'P 1'
#
loop_
_entity.id
_entity.type
_entity.pdbx_description
1 polymer ?
#
loop_
_entity_poly.entity_id
_entity_poly.type
_entity_poly.pdbx_seq_one_letter_code
_entity_poly.pdbx_strand_id
1 'polypeptide(L)' 'MSQSNYRPSVPRWVGDILELDKKRRQNQYRGSLTSGQEKKDWDEWKRRYSRKLKYARLNGWTIEEE' A
#
# COMPACT_ATOMS: atom_id res chain seq x y z
N MET A 1 0.58 24.41 -14.05
CA MET A 1 1.12 23.87 -12.79
C MET A 1 0.97 22.37 -12.85
N SER A 2 2.06 21.63 -13.04
CA SER A 2 2.03 20.16 -12.99
C SER A 2 1.57 19.77 -11.59
N GLN A 3 0.31 19.34 -11.45
CA GLN A 3 -0.19 18.85 -10.16
C GLN A 3 0.65 17.64 -9.78
N SER A 4 1.58 17.82 -8.85
CA SER A 4 2.33 16.73 -8.26
C SER A 4 1.32 15.88 -7.50
N ASN A 5 0.90 14.78 -8.11
CA ASN A 5 0.00 13.81 -7.49
C ASN A 5 0.62 13.38 -6.16
N TYR A 6 -0.06 13.66 -5.05
CA TYR A 6 0.42 13.31 -3.71
C TYR A 6 0.71 11.81 -3.64
N ARG A 7 1.98 11.46 -3.41
CA ARG A 7 2.47 10.09 -3.18
C ARG A 7 2.90 9.97 -1.72
N PRO A 8 2.15 9.26 -0.87
CA PRO A 8 2.54 9.08 0.51
C PRO A 8 3.79 8.18 0.61
N SER A 9 4.67 8.51 1.54
CA SER A 9 5.68 7.58 2.02
C SER A 9 5.01 6.54 2.92
N VAL A 10 5.35 5.27 2.72
CA VAL A 10 4.88 4.12 3.49
C VAL A 10 6.06 3.24 3.93
N PRO A 11 5.93 2.51 5.06
CA PRO A 11 6.92 1.52 5.45
C PRO A 11 7.15 0.47 4.37
N ARG A 12 8.34 -0.15 4.34
CA ARG A 12 8.70 -1.14 3.33
C ARG A 12 7.69 -2.27 3.21
N TRP A 13 7.31 -2.86 4.34
CA TRP A 13 6.34 -3.96 4.40
C TRP A 13 4.96 -3.58 3.84
N VAL A 14 4.54 -2.30 3.99
CA VAL A 14 3.32 -1.79 3.38
C VAL A 14 3.48 -1.65 1.87
N GLY A 15 4.63 -1.16 1.43
CA GLY A 15 4.96 -1.05 0.00
C GLY A 15 4.88 -2.40 -0.71
N ASP A 16 5.41 -3.46 -0.10
CA ASP A 16 5.38 -4.81 -0.65
C ASP A 16 3.92 -5.34 -0.76
N ILE A 17 3.09 -5.11 0.26
CA ILE A 17 1.65 -5.44 0.24
C ILE A 17 0.90 -4.67 -0.86
N LEU A 18 1.20 -3.38 -1.02
CA LEU A 18 0.59 -2.54 -2.06
C LEU A 18 0.99 -2.99 -3.47
N GLU A 19 2.22 -3.46 -3.65
CA GLU A 19 2.66 -4.05 -4.90
C GLU A 19 1.89 -5.33 -5.24
N LEU A 20 1.69 -6.21 -4.24
CA LEU A 20 0.82 -7.38 -4.39
C LEU A 20 -0.63 -7.00 -4.70
N ASP A 21 -1.19 -5.97 -4.03
CA ASP A 21 -2.54 -5.45 -4.30
C ASP A 21 -2.66 -4.92 -5.74
N LYS A 22 -1.63 -4.25 -6.24
CA LYS A 22 -1.56 -3.78 -7.62
C LYS A 22 -1.57 -4.93 -8.62
N LYS A 23 -0.74 -5.97 -8.40
CA LYS A 23 -0.73 -7.19 -9.23
C LYS A 23 -2.07 -7.91 -9.19
N ARG A 24 -2.72 -7.95 -8.02
CA ARG A 24 -4.06 -8.55 -7.83
C ARG A 24 -5.13 -7.83 -8.65
N ARG A 25 -5.15 -6.49 -8.63
CA ARG A 25 -6.09 -5.68 -9.44
C ARG A 25 -5.90 -5.87 -10.95
N GLN A 26 -4.69 -6.23 -11.38
CA GLN A 26 -4.37 -6.54 -12.77
C GLN A 26 -4.58 -8.02 -13.12
N ASN A 27 -5.22 -8.80 -12.24
CA ASN A 27 -5.39 -10.25 -12.38
C ASN A 27 -4.08 -11.07 -12.49
N GLN A 28 -2.94 -10.47 -12.13
CA GLN A 28 -1.62 -11.12 -12.14
C GLN A 28 -1.31 -11.85 -10.82
N TYR A 29 -2.14 -11.66 -9.80
CA TYR A 29 -1.99 -12.31 -8.50
C TYR A 29 -3.37 -12.70 -7.95
N ARG A 30 -3.51 -13.94 -7.49
CA ARG A 30 -4.75 -14.46 -6.87
C ARG A 30 -4.58 -14.94 -5.43
N GLY A 31 -3.39 -14.74 -4.85
CA GLY A 31 -3.10 -15.12 -3.48
C GLY A 31 -3.61 -14.11 -2.44
N SER A 32 -3.39 -14.43 -1.17
CA SER A 32 -3.62 -13.49 -0.07
C SER A 32 -2.56 -12.40 -0.07
N LEU A 33 -2.95 -11.16 0.20
CA LEU A 33 -2.00 -10.05 0.30
C LEU A 33 -1.10 -10.14 1.54
N THR A 34 -1.61 -10.77 2.60
CA THR A 34 -0.93 -10.97 3.88
C THR A 34 -1.41 -12.25 4.55
N SER A 35 -0.63 -12.78 5.50
CA SER A 35 -1.03 -13.94 6.29
C SER A 35 -0.59 -13.79 7.76
N GLY A 36 -1.20 -14.56 8.67
CA GLY A 36 -0.82 -14.57 10.09
C GLY A 36 -0.80 -13.20 10.75
N GLN A 37 0.35 -12.84 11.34
CA GLN A 37 0.56 -11.58 12.05
C GLN A 37 0.53 -10.37 11.11
N GLU A 38 1.13 -10.45 9.92
CA GLU A 38 1.14 -9.36 8.93
C GLU A 38 -0.27 -8.93 8.53
N LYS A 39 -1.24 -9.85 8.57
CA LYS A 39 -2.64 -9.50 8.31
C LYS A 39 -3.20 -8.56 9.38
N LYS A 40 -2.89 -8.80 10.66
CA LYS A 40 -3.31 -7.91 11.75
C LYS A 40 -2.65 -6.55 11.62
N ASP A 41 -1.34 -6.53 11.38
CA ASP A 41 -0.58 -5.30 11.22
C ASP A 41 -1.08 -4.50 10.01
N TRP A 42 -1.40 -5.18 8.91
CA TRP A 42 -2.03 -4.57 7.75
C TRP A 42 -3.41 -3.98 8.04
N ASP A 43 -4.27 -4.72 8.74
CA ASP A 43 -5.59 -4.24 9.13
C ASP A 43 -5.51 -3.01 10.03
N GLU A 44 -4.58 -3.01 11.00
CA GLU A 44 -4.31 -1.87 11.87
C GLU A 44 -3.75 -0.67 11.08
N TRP A 45 -2.77 -0.90 10.20
CA TRP A 45 -2.18 0.17 9.40
C TRP A 45 -3.21 0.82 8.48
N LYS A 46 -4.06 0.03 7.82
CA LYS A 46 -5.17 0.57 7.01
C LYS A 46 -6.12 1.43 7.85
N ARG A 47 -6.39 1.03 9.10
CA ARG A 47 -7.24 1.78 10.03
C ARG A 47 -6.61 3.12 10.40
N ARG A 48 -5.32 3.12 10.77
CA ARG A 48 -4.58 4.33 11.16
C ARG A 48 -4.30 5.27 9.98
N TYR A 49 -3.98 4.73 8.81
CA TYR A 49 -3.47 5.46 7.65
C TYR A 49 -4.39 5.35 6.42
N SER A 50 -5.70 5.31 6.64
CA SER A 50 -6.72 5.16 5.58
C SER A 50 -6.57 6.16 4.43
N ARG A 51 -6.20 7.42 4.75
CA ARG A 51 -5.93 8.45 3.74
C ARG A 51 -4.66 8.17 2.95
N LYS A 52 -3.55 7.79 3.60
CA LYS A 52 -2.31 7.38 2.90
C LYS A 52 -2.63 6.21 1.98
N LEU A 53 -3.35 5.19 2.44
CA LEU A 53 -3.75 4.05 1.61
C LEU A 53 -4.52 4.47 0.35
N LYS A 54 -5.50 5.38 0.50
CA LYS A 54 -6.29 5.89 -0.63
C LYS A 54 -5.39 6.51 -1.68
N TYR A 55 -4.50 7.41 -1.29
CA TYR A 55 -3.60 8.09 -2.23
C TYR A 55 -2.51 7.16 -2.78
N ALA A 56 -1.98 6.25 -1.98
CA ALA A 56 -1.03 5.23 -2.43
C ALA A 56 -1.61 4.42 -3.61
N ARG A 57 -2.88 4.02 -3.50
CA ARG A 57 -3.60 3.27 -4.55
C ARG A 57 -3.91 4.10 -5.79
N LEU A 58 -4.12 5.41 -5.66
CA LEU A 58 -4.48 6.30 -6.76
C LEU A 58 -3.25 6.82 -7.52
N ASN A 59 -2.22 7.25 -6.78
CA ASN A 59 -1.11 8.04 -7.30
C ASN A 59 0.23 7.31 -7.25
N GLY A 60 0.29 6.15 -6.57
CA GLY A 60 1.52 5.47 -6.18
C GLY A 60 2.01 5.91 -4.79
N TRP A 61 3.08 5.28 -4.33
CA TRP A 61 3.71 5.52 -3.02
C TRP A 61 5.22 5.58 -3.15
N THR A 62 5.88 6.07 -2.11
CA THR A 62 7.34 5.98 -1.90
C THR A 62 7.61 5.15 -0.65
N ILE A 63 8.80 4.59 -0.52
CA ILE A 63 9.21 3.90 0.71
C ILE A 63 9.75 4.94 1.69
N GLU A 64 9.35 4.85 2.97
CA GLU A 64 9.98 5.62 4.06
C GLU A 64 11.43 5.15 4.18
N GLU A 65 12.41 6.03 3.92
CA GLU A 65 13.82 5.77 4.23
C GLU A 65 13.96 5.74 5.76
N GLU A 66 14.35 4.60 6.31
CA GLU A 66 14.64 4.42 7.74
C GLU A 66 15.89 5.20 8.17
#